data_AF-A0A914Q561-F1
#
_entry.id   AF-A0A914Q561-F1
#
_cell.length_a   1.000
_cell.length_b   1.000
_cell.length_c   1.000
_cell.angle_alpha   90.00
_cell.angle_beta   90.00
_cell.angle_gamma   90.00
#
_symmetry.space_group_name_H-M   'P 1'
#
loop_
_entity.id
_entity.type
_entity.pdbx_description
1 polymer ?
#
loop_
_entity_poly.entity_id
_entity_poly.type
_entity_poly.pdbx_seq_one_letter_code
_entity_poly.pdbx_strand_id
1 'polypeptide(L)'
;MGNAGLDVDDFDTNQDGNIEISQEGFQKMCELLLKRVKNTLNAALHNTNFNANQINKVLLVGGGSRMPMIKQLLRNVFPEAEHCTEEHPDEVVAIGAAYYAYNLPSDS
;
A
#
# COMPACT_ATOMS: atom_id res chain seq x y z
N MET A 1 -6.31 21.21 1.77
CA MET A 1 -6.23 19.92 2.48
C MET A 1 -7.60 19.26 2.35
N GLY A 2 -7.69 18.06 1.79
CA GLY A 2 -8.98 17.44 1.47
C GLY A 2 -9.62 16.84 2.72
N ASN A 3 -10.87 17.22 3.00
CA ASN A 3 -11.72 16.59 4.01
C ASN A 3 -12.68 15.63 3.31
N ALA A 4 -12.91 14.46 3.89
CA ALA A 4 -13.95 13.55 3.46
C ALA A 4 -15.11 13.63 4.48
N GLY A 5 -16.30 14.00 4.01
CA GLY A 5 -17.52 13.90 4.78
C GLY A 5 -18.09 12.48 4.67
N LEU A 6 -18.45 11.89 5.80
CA LEU A 6 -19.19 10.64 5.88
C LEU A 6 -20.56 10.97 6.46
N ASP A 7 -21.59 10.85 5.64
CA ASP A 7 -22.98 10.88 6.11
C ASP A 7 -23.30 9.49 6.63
N VAL A 8 -23.60 9.41 7.93
CA VAL A 8 -23.99 8.17 8.60
C VAL A 8 -25.47 8.29 8.95
N ASP A 9 -26.28 7.54 8.21
CA ASP A 9 -27.70 7.36 8.52
C ASP A 9 -27.80 6.34 9.68
N ASP A 10 -28.21 6.80 10.86
CA ASP A 10 -28.52 5.91 11.97
C ASP A 10 -29.99 5.47 11.90
N PHE A 11 -30.20 4.20 11.52
CA PHE A 11 -31.54 3.61 11.41
C PHE A 11 -32.27 3.51 12.77
N ASP A 12 -31.53 3.52 13.89
CA ASP A 12 -32.10 3.26 15.22
C ASP A 12 -32.42 4.56 16.00
N THR A 13 -31.63 5.63 15.84
CA THR A 13 -31.81 6.88 16.61
C THR A 13 -32.43 8.04 15.82
N ASN A 14 -32.64 7.91 14.50
CA ASN A 14 -33.21 8.96 13.64
C ASN A 14 -32.42 10.29 13.75
N GLN A 15 -31.12 10.19 14.05
CA GLN A 15 -30.16 11.29 14.07
C GLN A 15 -29.12 11.05 13.00
N ASP A 16 -29.22 11.80 11.91
CA ASP A 16 -28.20 11.78 10.86
C ASP A 16 -26.95 12.49 11.37
N GLY A 17 -25.83 11.77 11.39
CA GLY A 17 -24.54 12.27 11.83
C GLY A 17 -23.62 12.51 10.66
N ASN A 18 -23.18 13.76 10.44
CA ASN A 18 -22.09 14.05 9.51
C ASN A 18 -20.76 13.99 10.27
N ILE A 19 -19.89 13.06 9.87
CA ILE A 19 -18.54 12.93 10.40
C ILE A 19 -17.55 13.40 9.34
N GLU A 20 -16.82 14.48 9.62
CA GLU A 20 -15.69 14.88 8.80
C GLU A 20 -14.40 14.22 9.29
N ILE A 21 -13.73 13.52 8.38
CA ILE A 21 -12.39 12.97 8.63
C ILE A 21 -11.38 13.74 7.78
N SER A 22 -10.44 14.41 8.45
CA SER A 22 -9.29 15.02 7.79
C SER A 22 -8.27 13.95 7.41
N GLN A 23 -7.51 14.20 6.34
CA GLN A 23 -6.41 13.32 5.93
C GLN A 23 -5.39 13.08 7.06
N GLU A 24 -5.09 14.12 7.85
CA GLU A 24 -4.18 14.03 8.99
C GLU A 24 -4.78 13.16 10.11
N GLY A 25 -6.07 13.34 10.41
CA GLY A 25 -6.79 12.51 11.39
C GLY A 25 -6.78 11.04 11.00
N PHE A 26 -7.03 10.76 9.72
CA PHE A 26 -6.94 9.41 9.19
C PHE A 26 -5.52 8.82 9.27
N GLN A 27 -4.51 9.61 8.90
CA GLN A 27 -3.11 9.18 9.01
C GLN A 27 -2.73 8.85 10.45
N LYS A 28 -3.17 9.67 11.41
CA LYS A 28 -2.96 9.45 12.84
C LYS A 28 -3.57 8.13 13.32
N MET A 29 -4.80 7.83 12.88
CA MET A 29 -5.44 6.55 13.19
C MET A 29 -4.67 5.34 12.62
N CYS A 30 -3.96 5.53 11.50
CA CYS A 30 -3.19 4.47 10.86
C CYS A 30 -1.71 4.39 11.28
N GLU A 31 -1.21 5.21 12.21
CA GLU A 31 0.21 5.27 12.60
C GLU A 31 0.78 3.90 13.00
N LEU A 32 0.01 3.12 13.77
CA LEU A 32 0.44 1.78 14.20
C LEU A 32 0.59 0.82 13.00
N LEU A 33 -0.29 0.92 12.01
CA LEU A 33 -0.21 0.11 10.79
C LEU A 33 1.00 0.52 9.94
N LEU A 34 1.24 1.83 9.77
CA LEU A 34 2.41 2.34 9.06
C LEU A 34 3.72 1.88 9.71
N LYS A 35 3.78 1.89 11.04
CA LYS A 35 4.94 1.40 11.79
C LYS A 35 5.18 -0.09 11.53
N ARG A 36 4.12 -0.90 11.50
CA ARG A 36 4.22 -2.34 11.16
C ARG A 36 4.75 -2.54 9.74
N VAL A 37 4.26 -1.79 8.75
CA VAL A 37 4.77 -1.85 7.37
C VAL A 37 6.27 -1.54 7.33
N LYS A 38 6.71 -0.47 8.00
CA LYS A 38 8.14 -0.11 8.07
C LYS A 38 8.99 -1.23 8.67
N ASN A 39 8.51 -1.86 9.75
CA ASN A 39 9.23 -2.97 10.37
C ASN A 39 9.34 -4.18 9.44
N THR A 40 8.27 -4.52 8.71
CA THR A 40 8.30 -5.60 7.71
C THR A 40 9.31 -5.31 6.60
N LEU A 41 9.38 -4.07 6.10
CA LEU A 41 10.37 -3.67 5.08
C LEU A 41 11.81 -3.80 5.61
N ASN A 42 12.07 -3.35 6.83
CA ASN A 42 13.39 -3.49 7.45
C ASN A 42 13.78 -4.96 7.66
N ALA A 43 12.84 -5.80 8.10
CA ALA A 43 13.08 -7.23 8.26
C ALA A 43 13.37 -7.91 6.91
N ALA A 44 12.65 -7.54 5.86
CA ALA A 44 12.89 -8.04 4.51
C ALA A 44 14.29 -7.65 4.01
N LEU A 45 14.70 -6.39 4.19
CA LEU A 45 16.06 -5.94 3.85
C LEU A 45 17.13 -6.68 4.65
N HIS A 46 16.93 -6.86 5.95
CA HIS A 46 17.86 -7.59 6.81
C HIS A 46 18.04 -9.06 6.40
N ASN A 47 17.00 -9.69 5.85
CA ASN A 47 17.08 -11.05 5.32
C ASN A 47 17.82 -11.14 3.98
N THR A 48 18.24 -9.99 3.42
CA THR A 48 19.03 -9.90 2.21
C THR A 48 20.37 -9.24 2.48
N ASN A 49 21.33 -9.39 1.56
CA ASN A 49 22.59 -8.65 1.60
C ASN A 49 22.49 -7.26 0.93
N PHE A 50 21.28 -6.72 0.76
CA PHE A 50 21.04 -5.43 0.12
C PHE A 50 20.71 -4.34 1.12
N ASN A 51 21.31 -3.17 0.92
CA ASN A 51 20.91 -1.93 1.56
C ASN A 51 19.76 -1.28 0.78
N ALA A 52 18.95 -0.47 1.47
CA ALA A 52 17.82 0.22 0.84
C ALA A 52 18.21 1.07 -0.38
N ASN A 53 19.40 1.66 -0.38
CA ASN A 53 19.93 2.47 -1.49
C ASN A 53 20.34 1.65 -2.72
N GLN A 54 20.44 0.32 -2.58
CA GLN A 54 20.76 -0.58 -3.69
C GLN A 54 19.49 -1.04 -4.43
N ILE A 55 18.31 -0.65 -3.94
CA ILE A 55 17.03 -0.94 -4.60
C ILE A 55 16.80 0.08 -5.71
N ASN A 56 16.73 -0.37 -6.95
CA ASN A 56 16.54 0.51 -8.11
C ASN A 56 15.07 0.83 -8.38
N LYS A 57 14.16 -0.10 -8.12
CA LYS A 57 12.73 0.05 -8.40
C LYS A 57 11.87 -0.53 -7.29
N VAL A 58 10.80 0.17 -6.97
CA VAL A 58 9.73 -0.27 -6.06
C VAL A 58 8.45 -0.32 -6.86
N LEU A 59 7.90 -1.52 -7.04
CA LEU A 59 6.63 -1.74 -7.71
C LEU A 59 5.49 -1.72 -6.69
N LEU A 60 4.53 -0.81 -6.86
CA LEU A 60 3.39 -0.67 -5.97
C LEU A 60 2.20 -1.47 -6.52
N VAL A 61 1.78 -2.51 -5.78
CA VAL A 61 0.72 -3.44 -6.19
C VAL A 61 -0.40 -3.48 -5.13
N GLY A 62 -1.66 -3.53 -5.58
CA GLY A 62 -2.85 -3.58 -4.75
C GLY A 62 -3.37 -2.22 -4.23
N GLY A 63 -4.67 -2.15 -3.93
CA GLY A 63 -5.37 -0.90 -3.60
C GLY A 63 -4.79 -0.09 -2.43
N GLY A 64 -4.28 -0.74 -1.39
CA GLY A 64 -3.68 -0.06 -0.23
C GLY A 64 -2.43 0.76 -0.57
N SER A 65 -1.71 0.40 -1.64
CA SER A 65 -0.55 1.14 -2.12
C SER A 65 -0.89 2.49 -2.76
N ARG A 66 -2.17 2.74 -3.07
CA ARG A 66 -2.68 4.01 -3.60
C ARG A 66 -2.73 5.10 -2.52
N MET A 67 -2.71 4.73 -1.24
CA MET A 67 -2.76 5.67 -0.12
C MET A 67 -1.53 6.61 -0.10
N PRO A 68 -1.70 7.94 -0.02
CA PRO A 68 -0.59 8.89 -0.05
C PRO A 68 0.47 8.64 1.03
N MET A 69 0.04 8.27 2.24
CA MET A 69 0.93 7.98 3.36
C MET A 69 1.82 6.75 3.13
N ILE A 70 1.34 5.75 2.37
CA ILE A 70 2.14 4.56 1.99
C ILE A 70 3.20 4.96 0.96
N LYS A 71 2.82 5.75 -0.06
CA LYS A 71 3.77 6.27 -1.05
C LYS A 71 4.86 7.12 -0.39
N GLN A 72 4.50 7.95 0.58
CA GLN A 72 5.45 8.74 1.35
C GLN A 72 6.37 7.87 2.22
N LEU A 73 5.81 6.87 2.91
CA LEU A 73 6.61 5.91 3.67
C LEU A 73 7.64 5.20 2.79
N LEU A 74 7.24 4.71 1.62
CA LEU A 74 8.13 4.02 0.69
C LEU A 74 9.23 4.92 0.15
N ARG A 75 8.93 6.18 -0.18
CA ARG A 75 9.95 7.17 -0.57
C ARG A 75 10.95 7.45 0.54
N ASN A 76 10.51 7.44 1.80
CA ASN A 76 11.42 7.61 2.93
C ASN A 76 12.31 6.39 3.18
N VAL A 77 11.83 5.18 2.87
CA VAL A 77 12.61 3.94 3.03
C VAL A 77 13.54 3.72 1.83
N PHE A 78 13.10 4.02 0.62
CA PHE A 78 13.81 3.82 -0.65
C PHE A 78 13.88 5.14 -1.43
N PRO A 79 14.72 6.10 -1.00
CA PRO A 79 14.77 7.43 -1.61
C PRO A 79 15.31 7.42 -3.05
N GLU A 80 16.26 6.54 -3.34
CA GLU A 80 16.93 6.46 -4.65
C GLU A 80 16.20 5.55 -5.66
N ALA A 81 15.14 4.87 -5.23
CA ALA A 81 14.40 3.94 -6.08
C ALA A 81 13.37 4.67 -6.95
N GLU A 82 13.16 4.15 -8.16
CA GLU A 82 12.01 4.52 -8.99
C GLU A 82 10.73 3.91 -8.39
N HIS A 83 9.76 4.74 -8.03
CA HIS A 83 8.47 4.28 -7.47
C HIS A 83 7.44 4.13 -8.58
N CYS A 84 7.36 2.94 -9.16
CA CYS A 84 6.47 2.65 -10.28
C CYS A 84 5.07 2.32 -9.75
N THR A 85 4.10 3.11 -10.16
CA THR A 85 2.69 2.75 -10.00
C THR A 85 2.27 2.13 -11.31
N GLU A 86 2.04 0.81 -11.34
CA GLU A 86 1.60 0.12 -12.55
C GLU A 86 0.25 0.68 -13.03
N GLU A 87 0.01 0.64 -14.34
CA GLU A 87 -1.25 1.13 -14.92
C GLU A 87 -2.44 0.23 -14.50
N HIS A 88 -2.18 -1.07 -14.31
CA HIS A 88 -3.17 -2.06 -13.87
C HIS A 88 -2.64 -2.87 -12.66
N PRO A 89 -2.51 -2.24 -11.48
CA PRO A 89 -1.89 -2.87 -10.31
C PRO A 89 -2.74 -4.00 -9.71
N ASP A 90 -4.01 -4.10 -10.12
CA ASP A 90 -4.94 -5.12 -9.67
C ASP A 90 -4.87 -6.39 -10.56
N GLU A 91 -4.26 -6.28 -11.76
CA GLU A 91 -4.14 -7.37 -12.74
C GLU A 91 -2.73 -7.99 -12.78
N VAL A 92 -1.71 -7.22 -12.38
CA VAL A 92 -0.29 -7.64 -12.49
C VAL A 92 0.00 -8.95 -11.77
N VAL A 93 -0.66 -9.21 -10.64
CA VAL A 93 -0.51 -10.47 -9.89
C VAL A 93 -1.09 -11.64 -10.69
N ALA A 94 -2.28 -11.47 -11.28
CA ALA A 94 -2.94 -12.51 -12.07
C ALA A 94 -2.15 -12.83 -13.35
N ILE A 95 -1.65 -11.80 -14.03
CA ILE A 95 -0.81 -11.96 -15.22
C ILE A 95 0.48 -12.72 -14.87
N GLY A 96 1.18 -12.31 -13.81
CA GLY A 96 2.39 -12.99 -13.35
C GLY A 96 2.14 -14.46 -12.99
N ALA A 97 1.03 -14.75 -12.31
CA ALA A 97 0.64 -16.12 -11.99
C ALA A 97 0.34 -16.96 -13.25
N ALA A 98 -0.34 -16.39 -14.25
CA ALA A 98 -0.63 -17.08 -15.51
C ALA A 98 0.66 -17.41 -16.30
N TYR A 99 1.59 -16.45 -16.38
CA TYR A 99 2.91 -16.70 -16.98
C TYR A 99 3.70 -17.76 -16.22
N TYR A 100 3.66 -17.76 -14.89
CA TYR A 100 4.31 -18.79 -14.09
C TYR A 100 3.70 -20.17 -14.37
N ALA A 101 2.36 -20.27 -14.37
CA ALA A 101 1.64 -21.52 -14.64
C ALA A 101 1.92 -22.08 -16.04
N TYR A 102 2.03 -21.21 -17.05
CA TYR A 102 2.38 -21.62 -18.41
C TYR A 102 3.79 -22.23 -18.51
N ASN A 103 4.74 -21.72 -17.71
CA ASN A 103 6.13 -22.19 -17.71
C ASN A 103 6.40 -23.33 -16.72
N LEU A 104 5.40 -23.76 -15.95
CA LEU A 104 5.55 -24.94 -15.12
C LEU A 104 5.66 -26.16 -16.04
N PRO A 105 6.66 -27.04 -15.83
CA PRO A 105 6.73 -28.29 -16.55
C PRO A 105 5.43 -29.06 -16.27
N SER A 106 4.76 -29.50 -17.34
CA SER A 106 3.65 -30.42 -17.24
C SER A 106 4.22 -31.76 -16.81
N ASP A 107 4.32 -31.99 -15.50
CA ASP A 107 4.59 -33.33 -14.97
C ASP A 107 3.54 -34.28 -15.58
N SER A 108 4.07 -35.27 -16.30
CA SER A 108 3.33 -36.39 -16.91
C SER A 108 3.03 -37.46 -15.88
#